data_AF-A0A800D3Y0-F1
#
_entry.id   AF-A0A800D3Y0-F1
#
_cell.length_a   1.000
_cell.length_b   1.000
_cell.length_c   1.000
_cell.angle_alpha   90.00
_cell.angle_beta   90.00
_cell.angle_gamma   90.00
#
_symmetry.space_group_name_H-M   'P 1'
#
loop_
_entity.id
_entity.type
_entity.pdbx_description
1 polymer ?
#
loop_
_entity_poly.entity_id
_entity_poly.type
_entity_poly.pdbx_seq_one_letter_code
_entity_poly.pdbx_strand_id
1 'polypeptide(L)'
;MEISDTISSKLELKTNICGEAIQISSRADSYGKALNTLREVQKSLKSLEFNFKELSFTAEKRKEEVTAKVVLILKNPKGLSRLLWHLENVKANYPTLVFSLLGKKCFFPTSELERLKQNLRRKLLKEAQKMADIFGQKLGMKCRLDKLQMEEFKLLLPQRVLEGRAKAIWICH
;
A
#
# COMPACT_ATOMS: atom_id res chain seq x y z
N MET A 1 -8.21 -42.06 5.30
CA MET A 1 -9.17 -41.17 4.63
C MET A 1 -8.51 -39.83 4.37
N GLU A 2 -8.71 -39.25 3.18
CA GLU A 2 -8.22 -37.92 2.84
C GLU A 2 -9.38 -36.91 2.88
N ILE A 3 -9.13 -35.74 3.47
CA ILE A 3 -10.06 -34.61 3.49
C ILE A 3 -9.32 -33.43 2.86
N SER A 4 -9.95 -32.71 1.94
CA SER A 4 -9.41 -31.47 1.39
C SER A 4 -10.43 -30.36 1.46
N ASP A 5 -10.00 -29.19 1.91
CA ASP A 5 -10.84 -27.99 2.00
C ASP A 5 -9.99 -26.73 1.82
N THR A 6 -10.66 -25.61 1.54
CA THR A 6 -10.05 -24.30 1.44
C THR A 6 -10.25 -23.53 2.72
N ILE A 7 -9.14 -23.10 3.34
CA ILE A 7 -9.19 -22.21 4.50
C ILE A 7 -8.80 -20.79 4.10
N SER A 8 -9.45 -19.82 4.75
CA SER A 8 -9.19 -18.41 4.52
C SER A 8 -9.00 -17.67 5.82
N SER A 9 -8.10 -16.69 5.83
CA SER A 9 -7.89 -15.85 7.00
C SER A 9 -7.65 -14.42 6.58
N LYS A 10 -8.09 -13.51 7.45
CA LYS A 10 -8.01 -12.06 7.23
C LYS A 10 -7.11 -11.42 8.27
N LEU A 11 -6.33 -10.44 7.82
CA LEU A 11 -5.61 -9.48 8.66
C LEU A 11 -6.09 -8.08 8.32
N GLU A 12 -6.58 -7.37 9.34
CA GLU A 12 -6.79 -5.93 9.24
C GLU A 12 -5.44 -5.22 9.18
N LEU A 13 -5.32 -4.34 8.21
CA LEU A 13 -4.11 -3.58 7.97
C LEU A 13 -4.20 -2.26 8.70
N LYS A 14 -3.34 -2.08 9.71
CA LYS A 14 -3.12 -0.76 10.29
C LYS A 14 -2.38 0.09 9.26
N THR A 15 -3.04 1.12 8.75
CA THR A 15 -2.37 2.14 7.93
C THR A 15 -1.44 2.93 8.81
N ASN A 16 -0.16 2.97 8.48
CA ASN A 16 0.77 3.81 9.22
C ASN A 16 0.58 5.31 8.91
N ILE A 17 0.07 5.65 7.72
CA ILE A 17 -0.12 7.04 7.29
C ILE A 17 -1.37 7.17 6.40
N CYS A 18 -2.32 7.98 6.84
CA CYS A 18 -3.45 8.46 6.05
C CYS A 18 -3.43 9.98 6.03
N GLY A 19 -3.78 10.58 4.90
CA GLY A 19 -3.83 12.03 4.80
C GLY A 19 -4.35 12.50 3.45
N GLU A 20 -4.35 13.80 3.25
CA GLU A 20 -4.75 14.40 1.98
C GLU A 20 -3.63 14.19 0.96
N ALA A 21 -3.94 13.55 -0.17
CA ALA A 21 -2.97 13.30 -1.22
C ALA A 21 -2.99 14.43 -2.25
N ILE A 22 -1.79 14.86 -2.64
CA ILE A 22 -1.58 16.00 -3.51
C ILE A 22 -0.62 15.54 -4.60
N GLN A 23 -1.02 15.75 -5.85
CA GLN A 23 -0.15 15.58 -6.99
C GLN A 23 0.45 16.93 -7.35
N ILE A 24 1.76 16.98 -7.55
CA ILE A 24 2.47 18.15 -8.09
C ILE A 24 3.18 17.69 -9.35
N SER A 25 3.00 18.42 -10.44
CA SER A 25 3.56 18.13 -11.76
C SER A 25 4.37 19.32 -12.25
N SER A 26 5.54 19.06 -12.83
CA SER A 26 6.39 20.07 -13.47
C SER A 26 6.60 19.69 -14.92
N ARG A 27 6.47 20.66 -15.82
CA ARG A 27 6.75 20.51 -17.25
C ARG A 27 8.01 21.28 -17.64
N ALA A 28 8.88 20.65 -18.42
CA ALA A 28 10.09 21.26 -18.97
C ALA A 28 10.55 20.58 -20.26
N ASP A 29 11.50 21.19 -20.95
CA ASP A 29 12.20 20.68 -22.15
C ASP A 29 13.18 19.51 -21.85
N SER A 30 13.47 19.24 -20.57
CA SER A 30 14.38 18.16 -20.18
C SER A 30 14.00 17.49 -18.86
N TYR A 31 14.42 16.24 -18.70
CA TYR A 31 14.28 15.49 -17.45
C TYR A 31 14.94 16.21 -16.27
N GLY A 32 16.16 16.72 -16.46
CA GLY A 32 16.90 17.40 -15.40
C GLY A 32 16.12 18.59 -14.83
N LYS A 33 15.61 19.46 -15.70
CA LYS A 33 14.82 20.63 -15.28
C LYS A 33 13.50 20.21 -14.61
N ALA A 34 12.70 19.34 -15.24
CA ALA A 34 11.41 18.92 -14.68
C ALA A 34 11.55 18.28 -13.29
N LEU A 35 12.55 17.41 -13.10
CA LEU A 35 12.81 16.76 -11.81
C LEU A 35 13.39 17.70 -10.77
N ASN A 36 14.31 18.59 -11.15
CA ASN A 36 14.91 19.54 -10.23
C ASN A 36 13.88 20.54 -9.70
N THR A 37 12.97 21.04 -10.53
CA THR A 37 11.85 21.87 -10.07
C THR A 37 11.04 21.15 -8.99
N LEU A 38 10.64 19.89 -9.20
CA LEU A 38 9.89 19.15 -8.17
C LEU A 38 10.70 18.94 -6.89
N ARG A 39 12.01 18.68 -7.00
CA ARG A 39 12.89 18.54 -5.83
C ARG A 39 13.01 19.85 -5.04
N GLU A 40 13.10 20.99 -5.72
CA GLU A 40 13.11 22.32 -5.10
C GLU A 40 11.80 22.60 -4.37
N VAL A 41 10.66 22.31 -5.00
CA VAL A 41 9.35 22.41 -4.34
C VAL A 41 9.30 21.52 -3.10
N GLN A 42 9.71 20.25 -3.20
CA GLN A 42 9.75 19.35 -2.04
C GLN A 42 10.68 19.85 -0.93
N LYS A 43 11.83 20.44 -1.26
CA LYS A 43 12.76 21.03 -0.28
C LYS A 43 12.13 22.24 0.43
N SER A 44 11.52 23.16 -0.34
CA SER A 44 10.81 24.33 0.20
C SER A 44 9.66 23.93 1.13
N LEU A 45 8.89 22.94 0.70
CA LEU A 45 7.81 22.37 1.50
C LEU A 45 8.31 21.73 2.80
N LYS A 46 9.46 21.04 2.78
CA LYS A 46 10.08 20.48 3.99
C LYS A 46 10.62 21.57 4.92
N SER A 47 11.21 22.65 4.40
CA SER A 47 11.69 23.77 5.24
C SER A 47 10.54 24.53 5.90
N LEU A 48 9.32 24.45 5.36
CA LEU A 48 8.10 24.98 5.96
C LEU A 48 7.46 24.02 6.99
N GLU A 49 8.19 22.98 7.40
CA GLU A 49 7.78 21.96 8.39
C GLU A 49 6.56 21.13 8.00
N PHE A 50 6.19 21.10 6.73
CA PHE A 50 5.14 20.20 6.28
C PHE A 50 5.66 18.75 6.28
N ASN A 51 4.98 17.91 7.05
CA ASN A 51 5.32 16.49 7.14
C ASN A 51 4.61 15.70 6.02
N PHE A 52 5.36 15.40 4.96
CA PHE A 52 4.88 14.62 3.83
C PHE A 52 5.40 13.19 3.82
N LYS A 53 4.61 12.29 3.24
CA LYS A 53 5.10 11.01 2.74
C LYS A 53 5.00 10.99 1.22
N GLU A 54 6.13 10.77 0.55
CA GLU A 54 6.14 10.54 -0.89
C GLU A 54 5.55 9.16 -1.20
N LEU A 55 4.58 9.14 -2.13
CA LEU A 55 3.94 7.94 -2.65
C LEU A 55 4.59 7.46 -3.94
N SER A 56 4.89 8.40 -4.84
CA SER A 56 5.46 8.12 -6.15
C SER A 56 6.18 9.35 -6.67
N PHE A 57 7.26 9.13 -7.39
CA PHE A 57 7.99 10.15 -8.11
C PHE A 57 8.33 9.60 -9.49
N THR A 58 7.77 10.19 -10.53
CA THR A 58 7.83 9.66 -11.91
C THR A 58 8.11 10.78 -12.89
N ALA A 59 8.63 10.43 -14.06
CA ALA A 59 8.83 11.35 -15.16
C ALA A 59 8.55 10.65 -16.49
N GLU A 60 7.88 11.34 -17.40
CA GLU A 60 7.51 10.84 -18.71
C GLU A 60 7.84 11.89 -19.76
N LYS A 61 8.51 11.49 -20.85
CA LYS A 61 8.76 12.34 -22.02
C LYS A 61 7.68 12.09 -23.08
N ARG A 62 7.02 13.14 -23.52
CA ARG A 62 6.09 13.13 -24.67
C ARG A 62 6.57 14.14 -25.69
N LYS A 63 6.96 13.66 -26.87
CA LYS A 63 7.60 14.48 -27.91
C LYS A 63 8.84 15.19 -27.34
N GLU A 64 8.90 16.52 -27.42
CA GLU A 64 10.01 17.35 -26.92
C GLU A 64 9.82 17.79 -25.46
N GLU A 65 8.70 17.48 -24.82
CA GLU A 65 8.37 17.92 -23.47
C GLU A 65 8.45 16.77 -22.46
N VAL A 66 8.98 17.06 -21.27
CA VAL A 66 9.06 16.13 -20.14
C VAL A 66 8.14 16.60 -19.03
N THR A 67 7.26 15.72 -18.57
CA THR A 67 6.42 15.95 -17.38
C THR A 67 6.91 15.08 -16.24
N ALA A 68 7.39 15.71 -15.18
CA ALA A 68 7.65 15.06 -13.90
C ALA A 68 6.41 15.15 -13.01
N LYS A 69 6.14 14.12 -12.22
CA LYS A 69 5.01 14.06 -11.27
C LYS A 69 5.48 13.48 -9.94
N VAL A 70 5.10 14.15 -8.86
CA VAL A 70 5.23 13.62 -7.49
C VAL A 70 3.87 13.58 -6.83
N VAL A 71 3.59 12.50 -6.10
CA VAL A 71 2.41 12.38 -5.25
C VAL A 71 2.86 12.35 -3.79
N LEU A 72 2.34 13.27 -3.00
CA LEU A 72 2.64 13.43 -1.58
C LEU A 72 1.36 13.22 -0.76
N ILE A 73 1.47 12.54 0.40
CA ILE A 73 0.43 12.54 1.43
C ILE A 73 0.82 13.54 2.51
N LEU A 74 -0.04 14.54 2.73
CA LEU A 74 0.04 15.44 3.86
C LEU A 74 -0.47 14.72 5.12
N LYS A 75 0.40 14.47 6.10
CA LYS A 75 0.01 13.73 7.32
C LYS A 75 -0.92 14.52 8.24
N ASN A 76 -0.80 15.85 8.27
CA ASN A 76 -1.61 16.72 9.12
C ASN A 76 -2.64 17.49 8.26
N PRO A 77 -3.94 17.11 8.30
CA PRO A 77 -4.96 17.75 7.47
C PRO A 77 -5.17 19.24 7.81
N LYS A 78 -4.86 19.68 9.03
CA LYS A 78 -4.97 21.09 9.43
C LYS A 78 -4.03 22.01 8.65
N GLY A 79 -2.97 21.45 8.03
CA GLY A 79 -2.02 22.19 7.21
C GLY A 79 -2.44 22.38 5.75
N LEU A 80 -3.59 21.84 5.33
CA LEU A 80 -3.96 21.79 3.90
C LEU A 80 -4.11 23.18 3.29
N SER A 81 -4.87 24.08 3.92
CA SER A 81 -5.08 25.44 3.40
C SER A 81 -3.76 26.22 3.30
N ARG A 82 -2.91 26.12 4.32
CA ARG A 82 -1.57 26.74 4.33
C ARG A 82 -0.70 26.19 3.19
N LEU A 83 -0.76 24.88 2.96
CA LEU A 83 -0.01 24.22 1.89
C LEU A 83 -0.48 24.70 0.50
N LEU A 84 -1.79 24.73 0.26
CA LEU A 84 -2.35 25.20 -1.01
C LEU A 84 -1.92 26.64 -1.30
N TRP A 85 -1.99 27.51 -0.29
CA TRP A 85 -1.51 28.89 -0.41
C TRP A 85 -0.03 28.97 -0.79
N HIS A 86 0.83 28.17 -0.16
CA HIS A 86 2.25 28.12 -0.52
C HIS A 86 2.48 27.58 -1.94
N LEU A 87 1.74 26.55 -2.36
CA LEU A 87 1.86 26.00 -3.71
C LEU A 87 1.43 27.00 -4.78
N GLU A 88 0.40 27.81 -4.54
CA GLU A 88 0.02 28.91 -5.45
C GLU A 88 1.13 29.96 -5.54
N ASN A 89 1.75 30.34 -4.42
CA ASN A 89 2.88 31.27 -4.44
C ASN A 89 4.11 30.71 -5.16
N VAL A 90 4.40 29.42 -4.99
CA VAL A 90 5.48 28.75 -5.74
C VAL A 90 5.16 28.74 -7.24
N LYS A 91 3.91 28.47 -7.62
CA LYS A 91 3.47 28.47 -9.02
C LYS A 91 3.63 29.84 -9.68
N ALA A 92 3.54 30.94 -8.93
CA ALA A 92 3.86 32.27 -9.47
C ALA A 92 5.31 32.37 -9.97
N ASN A 93 6.25 31.69 -9.31
CA ASN A 93 7.66 31.65 -9.72
C ASN A 93 7.98 30.52 -10.72
N TYR A 94 7.12 29.50 -10.80
CA TYR A 94 7.27 28.35 -11.70
C TYR A 94 5.96 28.07 -12.44
N PRO A 95 5.65 28.80 -13.54
CA PRO A 95 4.35 28.73 -14.23
C PRO A 95 4.02 27.34 -14.81
N THR A 96 5.03 26.51 -15.03
CA THR A 96 4.88 25.14 -15.53
C THR A 96 4.48 24.14 -14.45
N LEU A 97 4.41 24.57 -13.18
CA LEU A 97 3.88 23.77 -12.08
C LEU A 97 2.36 23.72 -12.11
N VAL A 98 1.85 22.50 -11.97
CA VAL A 98 0.42 22.24 -11.76
C VAL A 98 0.29 21.32 -10.55
N PHE A 99 -0.68 21.59 -9.68
CA PHE A 99 -1.01 20.69 -8.59
C PHE A 99 -2.50 20.38 -8.55
N SER A 100 -2.85 19.22 -8.00
CA SER A 100 -4.23 18.79 -7.81
C SER A 100 -4.38 17.98 -6.53
N LEU A 101 -5.53 18.15 -5.88
CA LEU A 101 -5.93 17.29 -4.76
C LEU A 101 -6.45 15.96 -5.31
N LEU A 102 -5.94 14.87 -4.77
CA LEU A 102 -6.36 13.51 -5.12
C LEU A 102 -7.30 12.90 -4.06
N GLY A 103 -7.74 13.71 -3.10
CA GLY A 103 -8.52 13.25 -1.95
C GLY A 103 -7.67 12.56 -0.89
N LYS A 104 -8.36 12.06 0.14
CA LYS A 104 -7.73 11.29 1.22
C LYS A 104 -7.20 9.96 0.67
N LYS A 105 -5.88 9.77 0.77
CA LYS A 105 -5.24 8.47 0.49
C LYS A 105 -4.51 7.96 1.72
N CYS A 106 -4.45 6.64 1.81
CA CYS A 106 -3.67 5.96 2.82
C CYS A 106 -2.56 5.16 2.16
N PHE A 107 -1.38 5.27 2.73
CA PHE A 107 -0.22 4.53 2.28
C PHE A 107 -0.02 3.29 3.13
N PHE A 108 0.19 2.17 2.45
CA PHE A 108 0.72 0.95 3.05
C PHE A 108 2.15 0.76 2.55
N PRO A 109 3.15 0.70 3.45
CA PRO A 109 4.51 0.39 3.05
C PRO A 109 4.54 -1.01 2.42
N THR A 110 5.03 -1.11 1.19
CA THR A 110 5.26 -2.40 0.53
C THR A 110 6.23 -3.29 1.32
N SER A 111 7.15 -2.69 2.07
CA SER A 111 8.07 -3.40 2.98
C SER A 111 7.35 -4.15 4.11
N GLU A 112 6.14 -3.73 4.51
CA GLU A 112 5.34 -4.44 5.52
C GLU A 112 4.48 -5.56 4.91
N LEU A 113 4.20 -5.50 3.60
CA LEU A 113 3.31 -6.43 2.94
C LEU A 113 3.81 -7.88 3.02
N GLU A 114 5.11 -8.11 2.79
CA GLU A 114 5.68 -9.46 2.87
C GLU A 114 5.64 -10.02 4.31
N ARG A 115 5.90 -9.18 5.31
CA ARG A 115 5.76 -9.57 6.72
C ARG A 115 4.31 -9.95 7.04
N LEU A 116 3.33 -9.21 6.52
CA LEU A 116 1.91 -9.49 6.72
C LEU A 116 1.47 -10.77 6.02
N LYS A 117 1.94 -11.02 4.78
CA LYS A 117 1.73 -12.30 4.09
C LYS A 117 2.28 -13.46 4.90
N GLN A 118 3.50 -13.33 5.45
CA GLN A 118 4.08 -14.36 6.33
C GLN A 118 3.24 -14.59 7.58
N ASN A 119 2.72 -13.53 8.20
CA ASN A 119 1.81 -13.66 9.36
C ASN A 119 0.52 -14.40 9.00
N LEU A 120 -0.07 -14.11 7.83
CA LEU A 120 -1.25 -14.84 7.33
C LEU A 120 -0.95 -16.31 7.10
N ARG A 121 0.20 -16.65 6.48
CA ARG A 121 0.62 -18.05 6.30
C ARG A 121 0.69 -18.79 7.64
N ARG A 122 1.29 -18.17 8.65
CA ARG A 122 1.37 -18.75 10.01
C ARG A 122 0.00 -18.93 10.65
N LYS A 123 -0.91 -17.97 10.45
CA LYS A 123 -2.29 -18.04 10.97
C LYS A 123 -3.07 -19.18 10.31
N LEU A 124 -3.02 -19.27 8.99
CA LEU A 124 -3.63 -20.35 8.21
C LEU A 124 -3.06 -21.71 8.59
N LEU A 125 -1.74 -21.83 8.79
CA LEU A 125 -1.12 -23.08 9.23
C LEU A 125 -1.65 -23.53 10.60
N LYS A 126 -1.72 -22.62 11.57
CA LYS A 126 -2.27 -22.92 12.89
C LYS A 126 -3.75 -23.33 12.82
N GLU A 127 -4.52 -22.69 11.96
CA GLU A 127 -5.93 -23.01 11.74
C GLU A 127 -6.09 -24.39 11.10
N ALA A 128 -5.30 -24.70 10.08
CA ALA A 128 -5.27 -26.00 9.44
C ALA A 128 -4.87 -27.12 10.43
N GLN A 129 -3.90 -26.86 11.31
CA GLN A 129 -3.51 -27.82 12.34
C GLN A 129 -4.65 -28.08 13.34
N LYS A 130 -5.33 -27.02 13.81
CA LYS A 130 -6.51 -27.17 14.68
C LYS A 130 -7.66 -27.93 14.03
N MET A 131 -7.87 -27.75 12.72
CA MET A 131 -8.88 -28.49 11.98
C MET A 131 -8.58 -29.99 11.95
N ALA A 132 -7.31 -30.40 11.97
CA ALA A 132 -6.94 -31.81 12.08
C ALA A 132 -7.47 -32.40 13.40
N ASP A 133 -7.30 -31.70 14.52
CA ASP A 133 -7.82 -32.14 15.83
C ASP A 133 -9.36 -32.26 15.81
N ILE A 134 -10.05 -31.29 15.19
CA ILE A 134 -11.51 -31.29 15.04
C ILE A 134 -11.98 -32.47 14.20
N PHE A 135 -11.34 -32.73 13.06
CA PHE A 135 -11.67 -33.88 12.23
C PHE A 135 -11.42 -35.19 12.98
N GLY A 136 -10.31 -35.28 13.72
CA GLY A 136 -9.99 -36.48 14.49
C GLY A 136 -11.05 -36.79 15.56
N GLN A 137 -11.50 -35.77 16.30
CA GLN A 137 -12.58 -35.92 17.28
C GLN A 137 -13.90 -36.32 16.63
N LYS A 138 -14.27 -35.70 15.50
CA LYS A 138 -15.53 -36.00 14.81
C LYS A 138 -15.58 -37.39 14.20
N LEU A 139 -14.44 -37.90 13.73
CA LEU A 139 -14.34 -39.17 13.04
C LEU A 139 -13.92 -40.33 13.94
N GLY A 140 -13.48 -40.05 15.17
CA GLY A 140 -12.88 -41.06 16.04
C GLY A 140 -11.56 -41.60 15.51
N MET A 141 -10.81 -40.80 14.78
CA MET A 141 -9.58 -41.18 14.04
C MET A 141 -8.44 -40.21 14.36
N LYS A 142 -7.20 -40.62 14.11
CA LYS A 142 -6.06 -39.70 14.21
C LYS A 142 -5.91 -38.98 12.88
N CYS A 143 -6.21 -37.69 12.87
CA CYS A 143 -6.02 -36.83 11.70
C CYS A 143 -4.76 -35.97 11.84
N ARG A 144 -4.07 -35.73 10.72
CA ARG A 144 -2.97 -34.77 10.63
C ARG A 144 -3.08 -33.93 9.38
N LEU A 145 -2.58 -32.70 9.45
CA LEU A 145 -2.35 -31.89 8.26
C LEU A 145 -1.20 -32.49 7.46
N ASP A 146 -1.45 -32.83 6.20
CA ASP A 146 -0.44 -33.34 5.28
C ASP A 146 0.18 -32.21 4.46
N LYS A 147 -0.67 -31.38 3.85
CA LYS A 147 -0.22 -30.30 2.97
C LYS A 147 -1.05 -29.04 3.17
N LEU A 148 -0.36 -27.89 3.13
CA LEU A 148 -0.96 -26.57 3.03
C LEU A 148 -0.37 -25.84 1.84
N GLN A 149 -1.18 -25.59 0.82
CA GLN A 149 -0.79 -24.90 -0.39
C GLN A 149 -1.45 -23.53 -0.45
N MET A 150 -0.63 -22.47 -0.42
CA MET A 150 -1.12 -21.10 -0.60
C MET A 150 -1.66 -20.93 -2.02
N GLU A 151 -2.86 -20.38 -2.15
CA GLU A 151 -3.49 -20.11 -3.44
C GLU A 151 -3.34 -18.63 -3.79
N GLU A 152 -3.84 -17.74 -2.93
CA GLU A 152 -3.90 -16.31 -3.23
C GLU A 152 -3.68 -15.46 -1.97
N PHE A 153 -3.07 -14.30 -2.18
CA PHE A 153 -3.17 -13.17 -1.27
C PHE A 153 -3.90 -12.03 -1.97
N LYS A 154 -5.02 -11.60 -1.41
CA LYS A 154 -5.83 -10.53 -1.96
C LYS A 154 -5.85 -9.35 -1.01
N LEU A 155 -5.41 -8.20 -1.52
CA LEU A 155 -5.53 -6.93 -0.81
C LEU A 155 -6.88 -6.31 -1.15
N LEU A 156 -7.80 -6.31 -0.19
CA LEU A 156 -9.14 -5.75 -0.34
C LEU A 156 -9.14 -4.28 0.09
N LEU A 157 -9.09 -3.40 -0.91
CA LEU A 157 -9.32 -1.96 -0.74
C LEU A 157 -10.79 -1.65 -1.11
N PRO A 158 -11.49 -0.76 -0.37
CA PRO A 158 -11.02 0.14 0.69
C PRO A 158 -11.07 -0.44 2.11
N GLN A 159 -11.47 -1.70 2.27
CA GLN A 159 -11.67 -2.37 3.57
C GLN A 159 -10.38 -2.54 4.37
N ARG A 160 -9.21 -2.38 3.74
CA ARG A 160 -7.87 -2.51 4.37
C ARG A 160 -7.68 -3.88 4.99
N VAL A 161 -8.13 -4.91 4.28
CA VAL A 161 -7.95 -6.29 4.70
C VAL A 161 -7.01 -6.96 3.73
N LEU A 162 -5.99 -7.64 4.27
CA LEU A 162 -5.26 -8.64 3.52
C LEU A 162 -5.90 -9.99 3.81
N GLU A 163 -6.45 -10.61 2.78
CA GLU A 163 -7.01 -11.96 2.84
C GLU A 163 -5.99 -12.94 2.25
N GLY A 164 -5.75 -14.04 2.95
CA GLY A 164 -4.97 -15.17 2.45
C GLY A 164 -5.86 -16.39 2.33
N ARG A 165 -5.74 -17.12 1.22
CA ARG A 165 -6.43 -18.39 0.98
C ARG A 165 -5.43 -19.51 0.76
N ALA A 166 -5.71 -20.67 1.33
CA ALA A 166 -4.89 -21.84 1.17
C ALA A 166 -5.75 -23.10 1.09
N LYS A 167 -5.38 -23.99 0.18
CA LYS A 167 -5.90 -25.35 0.13
C LYS A 167 -5.16 -26.20 1.14
N ALA A 168 -5.90 -26.82 2.05
CA ALA A 168 -5.37 -27.75 3.04
C ALA A 168 -5.82 -29.18 2.70
N ILE A 169 -4.93 -30.12 2.98
CA ILE A 169 -5.17 -31.56 2.81
C ILE A 169 -4.82 -32.24 4.13
N TRP A 170 -5.77 -33.00 4.66
CA TRP A 170 -5.62 -33.77 5.89
C TRP A 170 -5.73 -35.25 5.61
N ILE A 171 -4.95 -36.04 6.34
CA ILE A 171 -5.00 -37.50 6.29
C ILE A 171 -5.42 -38.00 7.67
N CYS A 172 -6.45 -38.82 7.70
CA CYS A 172 -7.00 -39.46 8.90
C CYS A 172 -6.83 -40.98 8.83
N HIS A 173 -6.35 -41.57 9.94
CA HIS A 173 -6.13 -43.00 10.13
C HIS A 173 -6.87 -43.53 11.35
#